data_AF-A0A9Q9IMF3-F1
#
_entry.id   AF-A0A9Q9IMF3-F1
#
_cell.length_a   1.000
_cell.length_b   1.000
_cell.length_c   1.000
_cell.angle_alpha   90.00
_cell.angle_beta   90.00
_cell.angle_gamma   90.00
#
_symmetry.space_group_name_H-M   'P 1'
#
loop_
_entity.id
_entity.type
_entity.pdbx_description
1 polymer ?
#
loop_
_entity_poly.entity_id
_entity_poly.type
_entity_poly.pdbx_seq_one_letter_code
_entity_poly.pdbx_strand_id
1 'polypeptide(L)'
;MSGDRRPQRFGDPGDGGAQLRHRPRPLMFYFGRRFATNGTPESIDRWNGLWQYPGFRRTQRVITIVWGVTMCAEALLRIVLAYQLSTGTMVVISNVLPYVVLVGLITWTVTYGKRQARAAQDRVAAAQVAA
;
A
#
# COMPACT_ATOMS: atom_id res chain seq x y z
N MET A 1 -0.74 -55.35 22.17
CA MET A 1 -1.10 -53.93 22.05
C MET A 1 -0.48 -53.42 20.74
N SER A 2 -1.17 -53.70 19.62
CA SER A 2 -0.74 -53.32 18.27
C SER A 2 -1.11 -51.87 17.98
N GLY A 3 -0.19 -51.14 17.36
CA GLY A 3 -0.41 -49.76 16.93
C GLY A 3 -1.46 -49.66 15.84
N ASP A 4 -2.33 -48.66 15.99
CA ASP A 4 -3.26 -48.24 14.94
C ASP A 4 -2.72 -46.94 14.32
N ARG A 5 -1.88 -47.10 13.29
CA ARG A 5 -1.48 -46.00 12.39
C ARG A 5 -2.43 -46.02 11.19
N ARG A 6 -3.53 -45.26 11.28
CA ARG A 6 -4.34 -44.90 10.11
C ARG A 6 -3.70 -43.68 9.43
N PRO A 7 -3.21 -43.78 8.19
CA PRO A 7 -2.84 -42.61 7.40
C PRO A 7 -4.12 -41.90 6.95
N GLN A 8 -4.41 -40.71 7.50
CA GLN A 8 -5.49 -39.86 6.99
C GLN A 8 -5.02 -39.16 5.70
N ARG A 9 -5.27 -39.91 4.62
CA ARG A 9 -5.56 -39.51 3.24
C ARG A 9 -5.45 -38.01 2.94
N PHE A 10 -4.32 -37.63 2.36
CA PHE A 10 -4.13 -36.39 1.61
C PHE A 10 -4.95 -36.47 0.30
N GLY A 11 -5.79 -35.47 0.04
CA GLY A 11 -6.52 -35.31 -1.23
C GLY A 11 -8.00 -35.65 -1.13
N ASP A 12 -8.82 -34.65 -0.81
CA ASP A 12 -10.24 -34.64 -1.12
C ASP A 12 -10.44 -33.88 -2.45
N PRO A 13 -10.98 -34.48 -3.53
CA PRO A 13 -11.14 -33.83 -4.85
C PRO A 13 -12.32 -32.85 -4.94
N GLY A 14 -12.64 -32.15 -3.83
CA GLY A 14 -13.89 -31.40 -3.66
C GLY A 14 -13.78 -29.88 -3.64
N ASP A 15 -12.59 -29.28 -3.67
CA ASP A 15 -12.39 -27.83 -3.64
C ASP A 15 -12.33 -27.20 -5.04
N GLY A 16 -13.37 -27.48 -5.83
CA GLY A 16 -13.69 -26.73 -7.03
C GLY A 16 -13.93 -25.24 -6.74
N GLY A 17 -13.15 -24.37 -7.39
CA GLY A 17 -13.69 -23.11 -7.92
C GLY A 17 -13.55 -21.82 -7.12
N ALA A 18 -12.91 -21.80 -5.93
CA ALA A 18 -12.83 -20.57 -5.10
C ALA A 18 -11.42 -20.01 -4.81
N GLN A 19 -10.34 -20.67 -5.25
CA GLN A 19 -8.99 -20.36 -4.75
C GLN A 19 -8.18 -19.27 -5.49
N LEU A 20 -8.65 -18.69 -6.60
CA LEU A 20 -7.83 -17.73 -7.37
C LEU A 20 -8.48 -16.36 -7.58
N ARG A 21 -9.22 -15.84 -6.59
CA ARG A 21 -9.42 -14.39 -6.53
C ARG A 21 -8.36 -13.76 -5.61
N HIS A 22 -7.09 -13.97 -5.96
CA HIS A 22 -6.01 -13.08 -5.53
C HIS A 22 -6.33 -11.69 -6.09
N ARG A 23 -7.14 -10.88 -5.39
CA ARG A 23 -7.21 -9.45 -5.67
C ARG A 23 -5.86 -8.91 -5.22
N PRO A 24 -4.94 -8.55 -6.13
CA PRO A 24 -3.62 -8.10 -5.75
C PRO A 24 -3.78 -6.91 -4.81
N ARG A 25 -3.34 -7.07 -3.56
CA ARG A 25 -3.28 -5.96 -2.62
C ARG A 25 -2.13 -5.08 -3.10
N PRO A 26 -2.33 -3.76 -3.25
CA PRO A 26 -1.29 -2.87 -3.75
C PRO A 26 -0.08 -2.90 -2.81
N LEU A 27 1.11 -2.66 -3.36
CA LEU A 27 2.38 -2.67 -2.62
C LEU A 27 2.30 -1.83 -1.33
N MET A 28 1.65 -0.66 -1.40
CA MET A 28 1.52 0.25 -0.27
C MET A 28 0.64 -0.28 0.87
N PHE A 29 -0.22 -1.28 0.62
CA PHE A 29 -0.92 -1.99 1.68
C PHE A 29 0.05 -2.76 2.59
N TYR A 30 1.09 -3.37 2.02
CA TYR A 30 2.09 -4.13 2.78
C TYR A 30 3.04 -3.21 3.54
N PHE A 31 3.46 -2.09 2.92
CA PHE A 31 4.24 -1.06 3.61
C PHE A 31 3.44 -0.43 4.75
N GLY A 32 2.21 -0.01 4.48
CA GLY A 32 1.33 0.55 5.50
C GLY A 32 1.09 -0.43 6.65
N ARG A 33 0.94 -1.73 6.35
CA ARG A 33 0.88 -2.76 7.39
C ARG A 33 2.13 -2.71 8.26
N ARG A 34 3.33 -2.76 7.67
CA ARG A 34 4.59 -2.77 8.43
C ARG A 34 4.78 -1.50 9.27
N PHE A 35 4.48 -0.32 8.74
CA PHE A 35 4.69 0.95 9.43
C PHE A 35 3.60 1.30 10.44
N ALA A 36 2.35 0.85 10.24
CA ALA A 36 1.24 1.23 11.11
C ALA A 36 1.00 0.27 12.28
N THR A 37 1.57 -0.94 12.25
CA THR A 37 1.23 -2.02 13.20
C THR A 37 2.32 -2.29 14.24
N ASN A 38 3.51 -1.69 14.12
CA ASN A 38 4.68 -1.98 14.98
C ASN A 38 4.99 -3.50 15.14
N GLY A 39 4.40 -4.36 14.31
CA GLY A 39 4.54 -5.82 14.35
C GLY A 39 3.63 -6.57 15.32
N THR A 40 2.69 -5.93 16.04
CA THR A 40 1.81 -6.68 16.95
C THR A 40 0.74 -7.47 16.19
N PRO A 41 0.45 -8.74 16.55
CA PRO A 41 -0.55 -9.56 15.86
C PRO A 41 -1.93 -8.90 15.78
N GLU A 42 -2.37 -8.28 16.89
CA GLU A 42 -3.68 -7.60 16.99
C GLU A 42 -3.81 -6.42 16.01
N SER A 43 -2.76 -5.62 15.85
CA SER A 43 -2.79 -4.47 14.96
C SER A 43 -2.69 -4.88 13.48
N ILE A 44 -2.00 -5.99 13.18
CA ILE A 44 -1.99 -6.62 11.86
C ILE A 44 -3.40 -7.08 11.47
N ASP A 45 -4.12 -7.73 12.38
CA ASP A 45 -5.49 -8.17 12.13
C ASP A 45 -6.44 -7.00 11.96
N ARG A 46 -6.31 -5.96 12.79
CA ARG A 46 -7.06 -4.71 12.60
C ARG A 46 -6.77 -4.08 11.22
N TRP A 47 -5.51 -4.02 10.80
CA TRP A 47 -5.13 -3.49 9.48
C TRP A 47 -5.68 -4.33 8.33
N ASN A 48 -5.67 -5.66 8.46
CA ASN A 48 -6.26 -6.57 7.49
C ASN A 48 -7.78 -6.38 7.41
N GLY A 49 -8.44 -6.17 8.56
CA GLY A 49 -9.87 -5.88 8.65
C GLY A 49 -10.25 -4.59 7.92
N LEU A 50 -9.38 -3.58 7.88
CA LEU A 50 -9.64 -2.33 7.13
C LEU A 50 -9.80 -2.57 5.63
N TRP A 51 -9.29 -3.67 5.09
CA TRP A 51 -9.40 -4.01 3.67
C TRP A 51 -10.85 -4.22 3.21
N GLN A 52 -11.79 -4.51 4.12
CA GLN A 52 -13.21 -4.62 3.81
C GLN A 52 -13.83 -3.29 3.37
N TYR A 53 -13.27 -2.15 3.84
CA TYR A 53 -13.79 -0.83 3.52
C TYR A 53 -13.33 -0.34 2.14
N PRO A 54 -14.26 0.04 1.23
CA PRO A 54 -13.90 0.52 -0.10
C PRO A 54 -13.08 1.81 -0.09
N GLY A 55 -13.32 2.70 0.90
CA GLY A 55 -12.54 3.93 1.08
C GLY A 55 -11.06 3.64 1.33
N PHE A 56 -10.76 2.67 2.19
CA PHE A 56 -9.39 2.27 2.49
C PHE A 56 -8.69 1.68 1.26
N ARG A 57 -9.37 0.80 0.50
CA ARG A 57 -8.83 0.25 -0.75
C ARG A 57 -8.53 1.34 -1.78
N ARG A 58 -9.41 2.35 -1.91
CA ARG A 58 -9.21 3.49 -2.82
C ARG A 58 -7.98 4.29 -2.40
N THR A 59 -7.85 4.62 -1.12
CA THR A 59 -6.68 5.34 -0.59
C THR A 59 -5.38 4.60 -0.91
N GLN A 60 -5.32 3.30 -0.66
CA GLN A 60 -4.12 2.49 -0.94
C GLN A 60 -3.77 2.47 -2.44
N ARG A 61 -4.77 2.38 -3.33
CA ARG A 61 -4.55 2.46 -4.78
C ARG A 61 -4.09 3.84 -5.23
N VAL A 62 -4.72 4.90 -4.73
CA VAL A 62 -4.35 6.29 -5.07
C VAL A 62 -2.91 6.58 -4.66
N ILE A 63 -2.50 6.20 -3.45
CA ILE A 63 -1.11 6.37 -3.01
C ILE A 63 -0.16 5.61 -3.95
N THR A 64 -0.48 4.36 -4.29
CA THR A 64 0.35 3.53 -5.19
C THR A 64 0.49 4.15 -6.58
N ILE A 65 -0.62 4.65 -7.15
CA ILE A 65 -0.62 5.30 -8.47
C ILE A 65 0.20 6.58 -8.43
N VAL A 66 0.02 7.43 -7.41
CA VAL A 66 0.78 8.69 -7.26
C VAL A 66 2.27 8.41 -7.15
N TRP A 67 2.67 7.43 -6.35
CA TRP A 67 4.07 7.00 -6.27
C TRP A 67 4.63 6.57 -7.62
N GLY A 68 3.92 5.70 -8.35
CA GLY A 68 4.34 5.24 -9.67
C GLY A 68 4.47 6.39 -10.67
N VAL A 69 3.46 7.26 -10.75
CA VAL A 69 3.45 8.42 -11.67
C VAL A 69 4.56 9.40 -11.32
N THR A 70 4.78 9.71 -10.05
CA THR A 70 5.85 10.61 -9.63
C THR A 70 7.23 10.04 -9.94
N MET A 71 7.46 8.74 -9.74
CA MET A 71 8.73 8.10 -10.12
C MET A 71 8.96 8.14 -11.65
N CYS A 72 7.92 7.89 -12.44
CA CYS A 72 8.01 8.02 -13.91
C CYS A 72 8.30 9.47 -14.33
N ALA A 73 7.62 10.45 -13.73
CA ALA A 73 7.84 11.85 -14.01
C ALA A 73 9.25 12.31 -13.62
N GLU A 74 9.75 11.88 -12.47
CA GLU A 74 11.12 12.14 -12.02
C GLU A 74 12.16 11.53 -12.98
N ALA A 75 11.93 10.30 -13.45
CA ALA A 75 12.81 9.66 -14.42
C ALA A 75 12.84 10.42 -15.75
N LEU A 76 11.67 10.79 -16.27
CA LEU A 76 11.55 11.60 -17.50
C LEU A 76 12.24 12.96 -17.34
N LEU A 77 12.05 13.63 -16.20
CA LEU A 77 12.70 14.90 -15.90
C LEU A 77 14.23 14.76 -15.93
N ARG A 78 14.78 13.72 -15.32
CA ARG A 78 16.22 13.45 -15.36
C ARG A 78 16.73 13.18 -16.77
N ILE A 79 15.99 12.44 -17.58
CA ILE A 79 16.34 12.19 -18.98
C ILE A 79 16.41 13.53 -19.75
N VAL A 80 15.39 14.39 -19.64
CA VAL A 80 15.37 15.69 -20.31
C VAL A 80 16.51 16.58 -19.84
N LEU A 81 16.76 16.67 -18.53
CA LEU A 81 17.82 17.51 -17.98
C LEU A 81 19.22 17.03 -18.37
N ALA A 82 19.41 15.72 -18.57
CA ALA A 82 20.69 15.17 -19.02
C ALA A 82 21.10 15.67 -20.42
N TYR A 83 20.14 15.99 -21.29
CA TYR A 83 20.42 16.54 -22.62
C TYR A 83 20.64 18.06 -22.63
N GLN A 84 20.20 18.76 -21.58
CA GLN A 84 20.18 20.22 -21.54
C GLN A 84 21.26 20.82 -20.63
N LEU A 85 21.70 20.09 -19.59
CA LEU A 85 22.61 20.60 -18.56
C LEU A 85 24.02 19.99 -18.68
N SER A 86 25.00 20.71 -18.15
CA SER A 86 26.36 20.21 -18.03
C SER A 86 26.46 19.04 -17.04
N THR A 87 27.47 18.19 -17.24
CA THR A 87 27.69 16.97 -16.45
C THR A 87 27.76 17.24 -14.95
N GLY A 88 28.39 18.35 -14.53
CA GLY A 88 28.53 18.72 -13.12
C GLY A 88 27.18 18.98 -12.43
N THR A 89 26.27 19.71 -13.09
CA THR A 89 24.95 19.98 -12.53
C THR A 89 24.07 18.73 -12.50
N MET A 90 24.22 17.85 -13.51
CA MET A 90 23.46 16.60 -13.56
C MET A 90 23.84 15.62 -12.43
N VAL A 91 25.09 15.63 -11.97
CA VAL A 91 25.52 14.86 -10.79
C VAL A 91 24.80 15.34 -9.53
N VAL A 92 24.70 16.64 -9.32
CA VAL A 92 23.97 17.21 -8.17
C VAL A 92 22.50 16.85 -8.24
N ILE A 93 21.86 17.04 -9.39
CA ILE A 93 20.44 16.71 -9.58
C ILE A 93 20.18 15.22 -9.33
N SER A 94 21.03 14.34 -9.86
CA SER A 94 20.86 12.90 -9.69
C SER A 94 20.97 12.43 -8.25
N ASN A 95 21.76 13.14 -7.43
CA ASN A 95 21.87 12.85 -6.01
C ASN A 95 20.75 13.51 -5.19
N VAL A 96 20.37 14.75 -5.48
CA VAL A 96 19.45 15.53 -4.63
C VAL A 96 17.97 15.26 -4.97
N LEU A 97 17.63 15.20 -6.26
CA LEU A 97 16.25 15.08 -6.73
C LEU A 97 15.51 13.86 -6.15
N PRO A 98 16.11 12.66 -6.08
CA PRO A 98 15.43 11.50 -5.50
C PRO A 98 15.05 11.72 -4.04
N TYR A 99 15.90 12.38 -3.24
CA TYR A 99 15.58 12.67 -1.84
C TYR A 99 14.46 13.68 -1.71
N VAL A 100 14.46 14.73 -2.54
CA VAL A 100 13.39 15.73 -2.55
C VAL A 100 12.05 15.08 -2.91
N VAL A 101 12.04 14.26 -3.96
CA VAL A 101 10.84 13.53 -4.40
C VAL A 101 10.37 12.56 -3.33
N LEU A 102 11.29 11.80 -2.72
CA LEU A 102 10.98 10.85 -1.66
C LEU A 102 10.37 11.53 -0.43
N VAL A 103 11.00 12.60 0.09
CA VAL A 103 10.51 13.35 1.25
C VAL A 103 9.14 13.97 0.95
N GLY A 104 8.97 14.54 -0.25
CA GLY A 104 7.70 15.08 -0.72
C GLY A 104 6.59 14.02 -0.76
N LEU A 105 6.86 12.87 -1.38
CA LEU A 105 5.91 11.75 -1.49
C LEU A 105 5.53 11.16 -0.14
N ILE A 106 6.50 10.99 0.77
CA ILE A 106 6.22 10.50 2.13
C ILE A 106 5.32 11.50 2.87
N THR A 107 5.67 12.79 2.84
CA THR A 107 4.90 13.85 3.49
C THR A 107 3.47 13.91 2.95
N TRP A 108 3.32 13.84 1.62
CA TRP A 108 2.02 13.80 0.97
C TRP A 108 1.23 12.54 1.35
N THR A 109 1.87 11.37 1.39
CA THR A 109 1.22 10.10 1.76
C THR A 109 0.67 10.16 3.18
N VAL A 110 1.46 10.66 4.14
CA VAL A 110 1.06 10.78 5.56
C VAL A 110 -0.10 11.77 5.71
N THR A 111 0.00 12.95 5.09
CA THR A 111 -1.05 13.98 5.18
C THR A 111 -2.33 13.54 4.47
N TYR A 112 -2.24 12.87 3.32
CA TYR A 112 -3.37 12.29 2.61
C TYR A 112 -4.04 11.18 3.42
N GLY A 113 -3.28 10.26 3.99
CA GLY A 113 -3.79 9.21 4.87
C GLY A 113 -4.54 9.77 6.08
N LYS A 114 -3.98 10.78 6.75
CA LYS A 114 -4.64 11.48 7.87
C LYS A 114 -5.93 12.18 7.45
N ARG A 115 -5.95 12.88 6.30
CA ARG A 115 -7.16 13.55 5.79
C ARG A 115 -8.26 12.54 5.46
N GLN A 116 -7.91 11.41 4.84
CA GLN A 116 -8.90 10.37 4.52
C GLN A 116 -9.44 9.66 5.76
N ALA A 117 -8.62 9.48 6.80
CA ALA A 117 -9.07 8.95 8.08
C ALA A 117 -10.07 9.90 8.76
N ARG A 118 -9.79 11.21 8.80
CA ARG A 118 -10.70 12.23 9.34
C ARG A 118 -12.02 12.29 8.56
N ALA A 119 -11.96 12.36 7.23
CA ALA A 119 -13.16 12.38 6.40
C ALA A 119 -14.02 11.11 6.54
N ALA A 120 -13.42 9.96 6.87
CA ALA A 120 -14.16 8.75 7.19
C ALA A 120 -14.85 8.85 8.55
N GLN A 121 -14.19 9.42 9.57
CA GLN A 121 -14.78 9.67 10.89
C GLN A 121 -15.96 10.63 10.82
N ASP A 122 -15.82 11.74 10.08
CA ASP A 122 -16.87 12.74 9.93
C ASP A 122 -18.12 12.17 9.26
N ARG A 123 -17.95 11.27 8.28
CA ARG A 123 -19.08 10.57 7.63
C ARG A 123 -19.80 9.60 8.55
N VAL A 124 -19.06 8.93 9.44
CA VAL A 124 -19.65 8.03 10.43
C VAL A 124 -20.41 8.84 11.49
N ALA A 125 -19.83 9.94 11.98
CA ALA A 125 -20.49 10.84 12.92
C ALA A 125 -21.76 11.47 12.31
N ALA A 126 -21.71 11.94 11.07
CA ALA A 126 -22.88 12.48 10.37
C ALA A 126 -23.98 11.41 10.16
N ALA A 127 -23.61 10.16 9.89
CA ALA A 127 -24.57 9.06 9.77
C ALA A 127 -25.20 8.65 11.11
N GLN A 128 -24.47 8.80 12.23
CA GLN A 128 -24.99 8.54 13.57
C GLN A 128 -25.91 9.66 14.09
N VAL A 129 -25.68 10.90 13.67
CA VAL A 129 -26.54 12.06 14.03
C VAL A 129 -27.82 12.10 13.19
N ALA A 130 -27.82 11.51 12.00
CA ALA A 130 -28.98 11.44 11.10
C ALA A 130 -29.87 10.20 11.32
N ALA A 131 -29.54 9.33 12.27
CA ALA A 131 -30.28 8.13 12.66
C ALA A 131 -30.97 8.32 14.02
#